data_AF-A0A8T4QKL5-F1
#
_entry.id   AF-A0A8T4QKL5-F1
#
_cell.length_a   1.000
_cell.length_b   1.000
_cell.length_c   1.000
_cell.angle_alpha   90.00
_cell.angle_beta   90.00
_cell.angle_gamma   90.00
#
_symmetry.space_group_name_H-M   'P 1'
#
loop_
_entity.id
_entity.type
_entity.pdbx_description
1 polymer ?
#
loop_
_entity_poly.entity_id
_entity_poly.type
_entity_poly.pdbx_seq_one_letter_code
_entity_poly.pdbx_strand_id
1 'polypeptide(L)'
;MFEKERIREAERNVKSYLEDNLLWKYSEFRTEILETYLRNYQESLNVAQKLFAQNWSSLWAVVISYYSMYYIANAVLYKFGYKVGSKISHKITSDALIIFVRNKLKESLLKDFEEAKEEALEIVGRKADEVLLNYERELEKRSSFQYQSTEEIKRNKAETSLERAKTFIFEMKKLL
;
A
#
# COMPACT_ATOMS: atom_id res chain seq x y z
N MET A 1 -4.90 13.78 4.98
CA MET A 1 -3.50 14.23 4.84
C MET A 1 -2.73 13.67 6.01
N PHE A 2 -1.47 13.26 5.82
CA PHE A 2 -0.65 12.83 6.94
C PHE A 2 -0.38 14.01 7.88
N GLU A 3 -0.43 13.75 9.18
CA GLU A 3 0.05 14.69 10.17
C GLU A 3 1.57 14.84 10.05
N LYS A 4 2.09 16.05 10.33
CA LYS A 4 3.53 16.33 10.26
C LYS A 4 4.33 15.39 11.17
N GLU A 5 3.78 15.01 12.32
CA GLU A 5 4.46 14.09 13.24
C GLU A 5 4.56 12.68 12.67
N ARG A 6 3.53 12.19 11.98
CA ARG A 6 3.56 10.87 11.32
C ARG A 6 4.65 10.78 10.24
N ILE A 7 4.84 11.86 9.48
CA ILE A 7 5.92 11.95 8.48
C ILE A 7 7.30 11.93 9.17
N ARG A 8 7.49 12.74 10.22
CA ARG A 8 8.74 12.75 11.00
C ARG A 8 9.03 11.39 11.64
N GLU A 9 8.02 10.71 12.14
CA GLU A 9 8.15 9.34 12.65
C GLU A 9 8.64 8.40 11.53
N ALA A 10 8.02 8.44 10.34
CA ALA A 10 8.45 7.63 9.21
C ALA A 10 9.91 7.93 8.80
N GLU A 11 10.33 9.20 8.82
CA GLU A 11 11.71 9.61 8.53
C GLU A 11 12.71 9.01 9.53
N ARG A 12 12.42 9.13 10.84
CA ARG A 12 13.25 8.55 11.91
C ARG A 12 13.33 7.02 11.78
N ASN A 13 12.18 6.38 11.56
CA ASN A 13 12.08 4.93 11.43
C ASN A 13 12.85 4.42 10.22
N VAL A 14 12.66 5.01 9.04
CA VAL A 14 13.36 4.62 7.81
C VAL A 14 14.87 4.74 7.94
N LYS A 15 15.36 5.78 8.64
CA LYS A 15 16.78 5.91 8.94
C LYS A 15 17.30 4.72 9.75
N SER A 16 16.63 4.37 10.85
CA SER A 16 16.98 3.18 11.66
C SER A 16 16.87 1.90 10.84
N TYR A 17 15.84 1.73 9.99
CA TYR A 17 15.70 0.53 9.16
C TYR A 17 16.86 0.33 8.18
N LEU A 18 17.41 1.43 7.65
CA LEU A 18 18.60 1.40 6.79
C LEU A 18 19.86 1.05 7.57
N GLU A 19 20.03 1.61 8.78
CA GLU A 19 21.15 1.31 9.67
C GLU A 19 21.12 -0.15 10.16
N ASP A 20 19.94 -0.68 10.47
CA ASP A 20 19.71 -2.02 11.01
C ASP A 20 19.59 -3.10 9.92
N ASN A 21 19.77 -2.75 8.65
CA ASN A 21 19.60 -3.65 7.49
C ASN A 21 18.21 -4.32 7.40
N LEU A 22 17.18 -3.65 7.90
CA LEU A 22 15.78 -4.06 7.78
C LEU A 22 15.14 -3.54 6.49
N LEU A 23 15.70 -2.47 5.93
CA LEU A 23 15.45 -1.92 4.61
C LEU A 23 16.81 -1.67 3.97
N TRP A 24 17.03 -2.04 2.72
CA TRP A 24 18.31 -1.75 2.07
C TRP A 24 18.15 -1.29 0.63
N LYS A 25 19.10 -0.47 0.19
CA LYS A 25 19.29 -0.21 -1.23
C LYS A 25 20.03 -1.40 -1.82
N TYR A 26 19.41 -2.10 -2.77
CA TYR A 26 20.09 -3.21 -3.43
C TYR A 26 21.14 -2.68 -4.42
N SER A 27 22.23 -3.41 -4.60
CA SER A 27 23.28 -3.09 -5.57
C SER A 27 22.90 -3.47 -6.99
N GLU A 28 22.14 -4.55 -7.16
CA GLU A 28 21.73 -5.09 -8.46
C GLU A 28 20.23 -5.35 -8.52
N PHE A 29 19.59 -4.85 -9.57
CA PHE A 29 18.19 -5.11 -9.85
C PHE A 29 18.02 -6.52 -10.42
N ARG A 30 17.07 -7.27 -9.85
CA ARG A 30 16.74 -8.63 -10.25
C ARG A 30 15.29 -8.70 -10.67
N THR A 31 15.06 -8.91 -11.96
CA THR A 31 13.72 -8.96 -12.56
C THR A 31 12.83 -10.00 -11.90
N GLU A 32 13.38 -11.14 -11.49
CA GLU A 32 12.60 -12.24 -10.89
C GLU A 32 11.97 -11.84 -9.54
N ILE A 33 12.63 -10.94 -8.80
CA ILE A 33 12.10 -10.41 -7.54
C ILE A 33 10.90 -9.51 -7.82
N LEU A 34 11.02 -8.60 -8.79
CA LEU A 34 9.90 -7.74 -9.20
C LEU A 34 8.73 -8.59 -9.69
N GLU A 35 8.97 -9.51 -10.62
CA GLU A 35 7.95 -10.40 -11.18
C GLU A 35 7.24 -11.24 -10.11
N THR A 36 7.95 -11.65 -9.06
CA THR A 36 7.34 -12.35 -7.93
C THR A 36 6.34 -11.47 -7.19
N TYR A 37 6.69 -10.21 -6.90
CA TYR A 37 5.72 -9.28 -6.32
C TYR A 37 4.55 -9.01 -7.25
N LEU A 38 4.81 -8.88 -8.57
CA LEU A 38 3.77 -8.64 -9.57
C LEU A 38 2.78 -9.80 -9.68
N ARG A 39 3.27 -11.04 -9.71
CA ARG A 39 2.43 -12.23 -9.71
C ARG A 39 1.62 -12.34 -8.42
N ASN A 40 2.26 -12.14 -7.27
CA ASN A 40 1.62 -12.32 -5.97
C ASN A 40 0.52 -11.28 -5.69
N TYR A 41 0.69 -10.02 -6.08
CA TYR A 41 -0.40 -9.04 -5.91
C TYR A 41 -1.61 -9.42 -6.77
N GLN A 42 -1.36 -9.84 -8.02
CA GLN A 42 -2.41 -10.14 -8.98
C GLN A 42 -3.19 -11.38 -8.55
N GLU A 43 -2.48 -12.43 -8.13
CA GLU A 43 -3.09 -13.63 -7.54
C GLU A 43 -3.92 -13.28 -6.31
N SER A 44 -3.35 -12.53 -5.37
CA SER A 44 -4.06 -12.10 -4.16
C SER A 44 -5.32 -11.31 -4.49
N LEU A 45 -5.26 -10.32 -5.37
CA LEU A 45 -6.42 -9.53 -5.76
C LEU A 45 -7.52 -10.43 -6.37
N ASN A 46 -7.15 -11.35 -7.26
CA ASN A 46 -8.10 -12.27 -7.88
C ASN A 46 -8.77 -13.20 -6.86
N VAL A 47 -8.01 -13.71 -5.89
CA VAL A 47 -8.54 -14.56 -4.81
C VAL A 47 -9.49 -13.76 -3.91
N ALA A 48 -9.11 -12.54 -3.49
CA ALA A 48 -9.96 -11.68 -2.69
C ALA A 48 -11.30 -11.38 -3.38
N GLN A 49 -11.26 -11.08 -4.69
CA GLN A 49 -12.46 -10.85 -5.50
C GLN A 49 -13.36 -12.09 -5.56
N LYS A 50 -12.80 -13.28 -5.78
CA LYS A 50 -13.56 -14.53 -5.82
C LYS A 50 -14.22 -14.83 -4.47
N LEU A 51 -13.46 -14.73 -3.38
CA LEU A 51 -13.97 -14.97 -2.02
C LEU A 51 -15.13 -14.04 -1.67
N PHE A 52 -15.01 -12.76 -2.05
CA PHE A 52 -16.06 -11.77 -1.83
C PHE A 52 -17.29 -12.04 -2.72
N ALA A 53 -17.10 -12.19 -4.03
CA ALA A 53 -18.20 -12.39 -4.98
C ALA A 53 -19.02 -13.66 -4.71
N GLN A 54 -18.36 -14.72 -4.24
CA GLN A 54 -19.00 -16.00 -3.93
C GLN A 54 -19.50 -16.09 -2.49
N ASN A 55 -19.36 -15.02 -1.69
CA ASN A 55 -19.72 -14.98 -0.27
C ASN A 55 -19.04 -16.08 0.58
N TRP A 56 -17.85 -16.52 0.19
CA TRP A 56 -17.16 -17.62 0.88
C TRP A 56 -16.54 -17.17 2.20
N SER A 57 -15.89 -16.01 2.23
CA SER A 57 -15.30 -15.49 3.46
C SER A 57 -15.00 -14.00 3.38
N SER A 58 -15.79 -13.19 4.09
CA SER A 58 -15.51 -11.76 4.27
C SER A 58 -14.19 -11.52 5.03
N LEU A 59 -13.85 -12.38 6.00
CA LEU A 59 -12.58 -12.32 6.72
C LEU A 59 -11.39 -12.47 5.78
N TRP A 60 -11.37 -13.54 4.98
CA TRP A 60 -10.25 -13.78 4.07
C TRP A 60 -10.23 -12.79 2.91
N ALA A 61 -11.39 -12.29 2.46
CA ALA A 61 -11.44 -11.21 1.49
C ALA A 61 -10.73 -9.94 2.03
N VAL A 62 -10.94 -9.55 3.29
CA VAL A 62 -10.21 -8.42 3.93
C VAL A 62 -8.71 -8.71 4.00
N VAL A 63 -8.33 -9.87 4.54
CA VAL A 63 -6.91 -10.23 4.73
C VAL A 63 -6.16 -10.27 3.41
N ILE A 64 -6.73 -10.88 2.38
CA ILE A 64 -6.08 -11.05 1.08
C ILE A 64 -6.09 -9.74 0.28
N SER A 65 -7.12 -8.90 0.43
CA SER A 65 -7.12 -7.53 -0.11
C SER A 65 -5.90 -6.75 0.41
N TYR A 66 -5.62 -6.82 1.71
CA TYR A 66 -4.42 -6.20 2.27
C TYR A 66 -3.13 -6.80 1.68
N TYR A 67 -3.01 -8.13 1.56
CA TYR A 67 -1.80 -8.74 0.98
C TYR A 67 -1.58 -8.34 -0.48
N SER A 68 -2.64 -8.15 -1.26
CA SER A 68 -2.51 -7.61 -2.62
C SER A 68 -1.88 -6.22 -2.62
N MET A 69 -2.29 -5.34 -1.69
CA MET A 69 -1.69 -4.01 -1.51
C MET A 69 -0.24 -4.10 -1.06
N TYR A 70 0.07 -5.00 -0.11
CA TYR A 70 1.42 -5.22 0.38
C TYR A 70 2.39 -5.65 -0.72
N TYR A 71 1.99 -6.58 -1.60
CA TYR A 71 2.85 -7.05 -2.68
C TYR A 71 3.11 -5.96 -3.74
N ILE A 72 2.08 -5.22 -4.18
CA ILE A 72 2.31 -4.12 -5.14
C ILE A 72 3.13 -2.98 -4.52
N ALA A 73 2.95 -2.69 -3.23
CA ALA A 73 3.76 -1.69 -2.53
C ALA A 73 5.25 -2.09 -2.51
N ASN A 74 5.54 -3.36 -2.24
CA ASN A 74 6.91 -3.86 -2.29
C ASN A 74 7.46 -3.91 -3.72
N ALA A 75 6.63 -4.15 -4.74
CA ALA A 75 7.04 -4.01 -6.14
C ALA A 75 7.50 -2.58 -6.46
N VAL A 76 6.73 -1.57 -6.04
CA VAL A 76 7.07 -0.15 -6.26
C VAL A 76 8.33 0.26 -5.49
N LEU A 77 8.44 -0.12 -4.21
CA LEU A 77 9.66 0.14 -3.44
C LEU A 77 10.89 -0.50 -4.10
N TYR A 78 10.72 -1.74 -4.57
CA TYR A 78 11.78 -2.45 -5.29
C TYR A 78 12.13 -1.77 -6.61
N LYS A 79 11.16 -1.31 -7.40
CA LYS A 79 11.41 -0.51 -8.61
C LYS A 79 12.21 0.77 -8.29
N PHE A 80 12.02 1.35 -7.11
CA PHE A 80 12.74 2.55 -6.66
C PHE A 80 14.06 2.28 -5.95
N GLY A 81 14.58 1.06 -5.99
CA GLY A 81 15.91 0.76 -5.45
C GLY A 81 15.91 0.18 -4.03
N TYR A 82 14.75 -0.06 -3.43
CA TYR A 82 14.65 -0.46 -2.02
C TYR A 82 14.06 -1.85 -1.85
N LYS A 83 14.74 -2.69 -1.06
CA LYS A 83 14.24 -4.02 -0.70
C LYS A 83 13.95 -4.08 0.80
N VAL A 84 12.74 -4.53 1.14
CA VAL A 84 12.26 -4.67 2.51
C VAL A 84 12.63 -6.05 3.05
N GLY A 85 13.17 -6.11 4.27
CA GLY A 85 13.46 -7.34 4.99
C GLY A 85 12.21 -8.07 5.48
N SER A 86 12.39 -9.26 6.03
CA SER A 86 11.28 -10.11 6.52
C SER A 86 10.76 -9.70 7.90
N LYS A 87 11.61 -9.13 8.76
CA LYS A 87 11.23 -8.69 10.11
C LYS A 87 10.40 -7.42 10.04
N ILE A 88 9.27 -7.37 10.76
CA ILE A 88 8.34 -6.22 10.84
C ILE A 88 8.01 -5.58 9.47
N SER A 89 8.02 -6.40 8.41
CA SER A 89 8.05 -5.96 7.01
C SER A 89 6.87 -5.05 6.63
N HIS A 90 5.71 -5.27 7.23
CA HIS A 90 4.50 -4.47 7.00
C HIS A 90 4.66 -3.01 7.46
N LYS A 91 5.25 -2.79 8.64
CA LYS A 91 5.52 -1.45 9.19
C LYS A 91 6.63 -0.76 8.40
N ILE A 92 7.70 -1.47 8.07
CA ILE A 92 8.77 -0.95 7.20
C ILE A 92 8.22 -0.52 5.85
N THR A 93 7.39 -1.36 5.22
CA THR A 93 6.73 -1.02 3.95
C THR A 93 5.92 0.26 4.10
N SER A 94 5.14 0.39 5.17
CA SER A 94 4.33 1.59 5.42
C SER A 94 5.16 2.87 5.52
N ASP A 95 6.18 2.87 6.38
CA ASP A 95 7.05 4.04 6.54
C ASP A 95 7.83 4.35 5.25
N ALA A 96 8.33 3.33 4.57
CA ALA A 96 9.05 3.47 3.31
C ALA A 96 8.17 4.07 2.19
N LEU A 97 6.87 3.72 2.13
CA LEU A 97 5.94 4.35 1.18
C LEU A 97 5.79 5.86 1.44
N ILE A 98 5.68 6.26 2.71
CA ILE A 98 5.57 7.68 3.08
C ILE A 98 6.82 8.46 2.62
N ILE A 99 8.00 7.87 2.80
CA ILE A 99 9.27 8.56 2.50
C ILE A 99 9.65 8.51 1.02
N PHE A 100 9.56 7.34 0.38
CA PHE A 100 10.10 7.13 -0.96
C PHE A 100 9.06 7.20 -2.08
N VAL A 101 7.77 7.02 -1.77
CA VAL A 101 6.71 6.90 -2.79
C VAL A 101 5.76 8.09 -2.78
N ARG A 102 5.44 8.68 -1.63
CA ARG A 102 4.45 9.76 -1.48
C ARG A 102 4.59 10.89 -2.50
N ASN A 103 5.80 11.44 -2.67
CA ASN A 103 6.02 12.55 -3.61
C ASN A 103 5.87 12.11 -5.07
N LYS A 104 6.33 10.91 -5.41
CA LYS A 104 6.20 10.34 -6.77
C LYS A 104 4.74 10.05 -7.10
N LEU A 105 3.97 9.59 -6.13
CA LEU A 105 2.53 9.42 -6.26
C LEU A 105 1.82 10.76 -6.48
N LYS A 106 2.20 11.80 -5.72
CA LYS A 106 1.71 13.16 -5.92
C LYS A 106 2.01 13.66 -7.34
N GLU A 107 3.22 13.47 -7.82
CA GLU A 107 3.62 13.83 -9.18
C GLU A 107 2.84 13.05 -10.25
N SER A 108 2.65 11.74 -10.06
CA SER A 108 1.86 10.91 -10.97
C SER A 108 0.41 11.37 -11.04
N LEU A 109 -0.21 11.67 -9.90
CA LEU A 109 -1.58 12.16 -9.85
C LEU A 109 -1.70 13.56 -10.44
N LEU A 110 -0.69 14.43 -10.31
CA LEU A 110 -0.71 15.76 -10.92
C LEU A 110 -0.72 15.70 -12.46
N LYS A 111 -0.04 14.71 -13.05
CA LYS A 111 -0.08 14.50 -14.50
C LYS A 111 -1.48 14.18 -15.01
N ASP A 112 -2.35 13.60 -14.17
CA ASP A 112 -3.75 13.34 -14.52
C ASP A 112 -4.62 14.62 -14.52
N PHE A 113 -4.12 15.74 -13.97
CA PHE A 113 -4.85 17.03 -13.80
C PHE A 113 -4.25 18.16 -14.65
N GLU A 114 -3.91 17.91 -15.93
CA GLU A 114 -3.42 18.97 -16.84
C GLU A 114 -4.27 20.26 -16.68
N GLU A 115 -3.59 21.37 -16.31
CA GLU A 115 -4.11 22.74 -16.15
C GLU A 115 -4.88 23.15 -14.86
N ALA A 116 -4.27 23.04 -13.66
CA ALA A 116 -4.63 23.94 -12.54
C ALA A 116 -3.49 24.10 -11.53
N LYS A 117 -2.93 25.30 -11.38
CA LYS A 117 -1.55 25.48 -10.90
C LYS A 117 -1.36 25.58 -9.38
N GLU A 118 -2.41 25.62 -8.56
CA GLU A 118 -2.28 25.60 -7.08
C GLU A 118 -3.35 24.77 -6.36
N GLU A 119 -4.64 24.97 -6.66
CA GLU A 119 -5.72 24.18 -6.02
C GLU A 119 -5.58 22.68 -6.32
N ALA A 120 -5.16 22.32 -7.54
CA ALA A 120 -4.87 20.93 -7.87
C ALA A 120 -3.65 20.39 -7.10
N LEU A 121 -2.66 21.22 -6.74
CA LEU A 121 -1.51 20.77 -5.95
C LEU A 121 -1.92 20.36 -4.54
N GLU A 122 -2.85 21.08 -3.93
CA GLU A 122 -3.38 20.74 -2.61
C GLU A 122 -4.29 19.51 -2.70
N ILE A 123 -5.22 19.47 -3.66
CA ILE A 123 -6.13 18.34 -3.89
C ILE A 123 -5.33 17.06 -4.15
N VAL A 124 -4.33 17.11 -5.03
CA VAL A 124 -3.50 15.95 -5.35
C VAL A 124 -2.62 15.54 -4.16
N GLY A 125 -2.09 16.51 -3.41
CA GLY A 125 -1.38 16.22 -2.16
C GLY A 125 -2.25 15.43 -1.18
N ARG A 126 -3.52 15.83 -1.02
CA ARG A 126 -4.50 15.14 -0.16
C ARG A 126 -4.82 13.74 -0.70
N LYS A 127 -4.97 13.58 -2.02
CA LYS A 127 -5.27 12.29 -2.66
C LYS A 127 -4.10 11.30 -2.54
N ALA A 128 -2.86 11.74 -2.74
CA ALA A 128 -1.68 10.89 -2.54
C ALA A 128 -1.60 10.38 -1.08
N ASP A 129 -1.86 11.27 -0.12
CA ASP A 129 -1.92 10.89 1.29
C ASP A 129 -3.07 9.94 1.59
N GLU A 130 -4.24 10.15 0.99
CA GLU A 130 -5.39 9.27 1.18
C GLU A 130 -5.10 7.84 0.69
N VAL A 131 -4.45 7.68 -0.46
CA VAL A 131 -4.05 6.38 -0.99
C VAL A 131 -3.15 5.64 0.02
N LEU A 132 -2.14 6.32 0.57
CA LEU A 132 -1.23 5.74 1.55
C LEU A 132 -1.87 5.53 2.93
N LEU A 133 -2.74 6.44 3.39
CA LEU A 133 -3.51 6.28 4.64
C LEU A 133 -4.47 5.08 4.55
N ASN A 134 -5.07 4.85 3.38
CA ASN A 134 -5.90 3.67 3.17
C ASN A 134 -5.08 2.38 3.28
N TYR A 135 -3.83 2.37 2.84
CA TYR A 135 -2.92 1.25 3.10
C TYR A 135 -2.69 0.99 4.60
N GLU A 136 -2.44 2.04 5.40
CA GLU A 136 -2.28 1.91 6.86
C GLU A 136 -3.55 1.41 7.55
N ARG A 137 -4.70 1.95 7.16
CA ARG A 137 -6.01 1.51 7.67
C ARG A 137 -6.29 0.04 7.37
N GLU A 138 -5.91 -0.45 6.18
CA GLU A 138 -6.10 -1.86 5.85
C GLU A 138 -5.13 -2.77 6.62
N LEU A 139 -3.90 -2.33 6.91
CA LEU A 139 -2.96 -3.02 7.81
C LEU A 139 -3.54 -3.14 9.23
N GLU A 140 -4.04 -2.05 9.79
CA GLU A 140 -4.67 -2.03 11.12
C GLU A 140 -5.94 -2.88 11.18
N LYS A 141 -6.79 -2.75 10.15
CA LYS A 141 -8.02 -3.54 10.03
C LYS A 141 -7.71 -5.03 9.99
N ARG A 142 -6.75 -5.47 9.16
CA ARG A 142 -6.33 -6.88 9.09
C ARG A 142 -5.91 -7.42 10.46
N SER A 143 -5.31 -6.58 11.32
CA SER A 143 -4.85 -6.97 12.65
C SER A 143 -5.98 -7.08 13.70
N SER A 144 -7.12 -6.40 13.50
CA SER A 144 -8.21 -6.30 14.48
C SER A 144 -9.54 -6.92 14.03
N PHE A 145 -9.69 -7.23 12.74
CA PHE A 145 -10.96 -7.62 12.10
C PHE A 145 -11.60 -8.88 12.70
N GLN A 146 -10.80 -9.78 13.27
CA GLN A 146 -11.26 -11.07 13.77
C GLN A 146 -12.20 -10.96 14.98
N TYR A 147 -12.20 -9.85 15.71
CA TYR A 147 -12.68 -9.87 17.09
C TYR A 147 -14.09 -9.33 17.34
N GLN A 148 -14.71 -8.49 16.50
CA GLN A 148 -15.98 -7.85 16.88
C GLN A 148 -16.80 -7.35 15.69
N SER A 149 -17.57 -8.21 15.01
CA SER A 149 -18.54 -7.79 13.97
C SER A 149 -19.54 -8.89 13.61
N THR A 150 -20.79 -8.54 13.30
CA THR A 150 -21.77 -9.41 12.63
C THR A 150 -21.33 -9.72 11.20
N GLU A 151 -21.87 -10.78 10.57
CA GLU A 151 -21.49 -11.16 9.19
C GLU A 151 -21.78 -10.07 8.14
N GLU A 152 -22.86 -9.31 8.31
CA GLU A 152 -23.17 -8.16 7.45
C GLU A 152 -22.10 -7.05 7.55
N ILE A 153 -21.70 -6.70 8.78
CA ILE A 153 -20.63 -5.72 9.01
C ILE A 153 -19.31 -6.23 8.43
N LYS A 154 -19.03 -7.54 8.54
CA LYS A 154 -17.85 -8.16 7.93
C LYS A 154 -17.88 -8.03 6.41
N ARG A 155 -19.03 -8.24 5.77
CA ARG A 155 -19.20 -8.10 4.32
C ARG A 155 -18.98 -6.66 3.84
N ASN A 156 -19.61 -5.67 4.48
CA ASN A 156 -19.43 -4.25 4.10
C ASN A 156 -17.96 -3.81 4.25
N LYS A 157 -17.29 -4.31 5.30
CA LYS A 157 -15.86 -4.07 5.51
C LYS A 157 -15.00 -4.76 4.45
N ALA A 158 -15.36 -5.98 4.03
CA ALA A 158 -14.68 -6.71 2.96
C ALA A 158 -14.80 -6.01 1.61
N GLU A 159 -15.98 -5.50 1.27
CA GLU A 159 -16.21 -4.68 0.09
C GLU A 159 -15.32 -3.43 0.11
N THR A 160 -15.35 -2.69 1.22
CA THR A 160 -14.51 -1.50 1.41
C THR A 160 -13.02 -1.81 1.27
N SER A 161 -12.56 -2.92 1.87
CA SER A 161 -11.16 -3.36 1.75
C SER A 161 -10.79 -3.70 0.32
N LEU A 162 -11.68 -4.36 -0.42
CA LEU A 162 -11.46 -4.74 -1.80
C LEU A 162 -11.39 -3.51 -2.73
N GLU A 163 -12.29 -2.55 -2.56
CA GLU A 163 -12.28 -1.32 -3.36
C GLU A 163 -11.06 -0.43 -3.06
N ARG A 164 -10.65 -0.36 -1.79
CA ARG A 164 -9.39 0.30 -1.42
C ARG A 164 -8.17 -0.40 -2.02
N ALA A 165 -8.15 -1.73 -2.03
CA ALA A 165 -7.08 -2.49 -2.65
C ALA A 165 -7.00 -2.24 -4.15
N LYS A 166 -8.14 -2.26 -4.87
CA LYS A 166 -8.21 -1.94 -6.31
C LYS A 166 -7.68 -0.54 -6.59
N THR A 167 -8.17 0.47 -5.86
CA THR A 167 -7.71 1.86 -6.01
C THR A 167 -6.22 1.99 -5.74
N PHE A 168 -5.73 1.42 -4.64
CA PHE A 168 -4.31 1.45 -4.29
C PHE A 168 -3.44 0.78 -5.36
N ILE A 169 -3.82 -0.41 -5.83
CA ILE A 169 -3.11 -1.13 -6.90
C ILE A 169 -3.09 -0.32 -8.19
N PHE A 170 -4.22 0.29 -8.57
CA PHE A 170 -4.30 1.13 -9.75
C PHE A 170 -3.29 2.28 -9.69
N GLU A 171 -3.23 3.00 -8.58
CA GLU A 171 -2.29 4.11 -8.41
C GLU A 171 -0.83 3.64 -8.32
N MET A 172 -0.54 2.53 -7.62
CA MET A 172 0.81 1.96 -7.54
C MET A 172 1.31 1.47 -8.90
N LYS A 173 0.43 0.94 -9.75
CA LYS A 173 0.81 0.48 -11.10
C LYS A 173 1.29 1.61 -12.00
N LYS A 174 0.83 2.85 -11.79
CA LYS A 174 1.33 4.02 -12.53
C LYS A 174 2.81 4.34 -12.22
N LEU A 175 3.33 3.80 -11.11
CA LEU A 175 4.69 4.04 -10.62
C LEU A 175 5.69 2.94 -11.01
N LEU A 176 5.24 1.87 -11.67
CA LEU A 176 6.05 0.74 -12.12
C LEU A 176 6.52 0.91 -13.57
#